data_AF-A0A941EAE2-F1
#
_entry.id   AF-A0A941EAE2-F1
#
_cell.length_a   1.000
_cell.length_b   1.000
_cell.length_c   1.000
_cell.angle_alpha   90.00
_cell.angle_beta   90.00
_cell.angle_gamma   90.00
#
_symmetry.space_group_name_H-M   'P 1'
#
loop_
_entity.id
_entity.type
_entity.pdbx_description
1 polymer ?
#
loop_
_entity_poly.entity_id
_entity_poly.type
_entity_poly.pdbx_seq_one_letter_code
_entity_poly.pdbx_strand_id
1 'polypeptide(L)'
;MRTRWRAAALNGWEFDPHRVGAPGQPLWPGRALADDEYQFLTTSDARLGTFAHYTEQTLVVFGYDLIEQVTEDLDDLLGGGTWTFN
;
A
#
# COMPACT_ATOMS: atom_id res chain seq x y z
N MET A 1 14.73 3.25 13.27
CA MET A 1 14.22 1.92 13.70
C MET A 1 13.33 1.42 12.57
N ARG A 2 13.62 0.27 11.95
CA ARG A 2 12.76 -0.26 10.87
C ARG A 2 11.50 -0.85 11.50
N THR A 3 10.38 -0.16 11.35
CA THR A 3 9.04 -0.67 11.73
C THR A 3 8.80 -1.96 10.96
N ARG A 4 8.77 -3.10 11.67
CA ARG A 4 8.44 -4.40 11.06
C ARG A 4 6.93 -4.50 10.97
N TRP A 5 6.41 -4.68 9.76
CA TRP A 5 4.99 -4.78 9.46
C TRP A 5 4.43 -6.12 9.97
N ARG A 6 3.97 -6.15 11.22
CA ARG A 6 3.42 -7.38 11.82
C ARG A 6 1.94 -7.59 11.53
N ALA A 7 1.23 -6.53 11.17
CA ALA A 7 -0.18 -6.56 10.83
C ALA A 7 -0.49 -5.44 9.83
N ALA A 8 -1.12 -5.81 8.72
CA ALA A 8 -1.72 -4.90 7.76
C ALA A 8 -3.22 -5.22 7.67
N ALA A 9 -4.03 -4.21 7.39
CA ALA A 9 -5.45 -4.36 7.12
C ALA A 9 -5.72 -4.08 5.64
N LEU A 10 -6.43 -4.99 4.97
CA LEU A 10 -6.99 -4.79 3.64
C LEU A 10 -8.52 -4.72 3.76
N ASN A 11 -9.12 -3.55 3.50
CA ASN A 11 -10.57 -3.33 3.62
C ASN A 11 -11.16 -3.84 4.96
N GLY A 12 -10.40 -3.68 6.05
CA GLY A 12 -10.80 -4.10 7.41
C GLY A 12 -10.43 -5.54 7.80
N TRP A 13 -9.84 -6.33 6.90
CA TRP A 13 -9.30 -7.66 7.22
C TRP A 13 -7.82 -7.61 7.56
N GLU A 14 -7.46 -8.05 8.77
CA GLU A 14 -6.07 -8.11 9.22
C GLU A 14 -5.32 -9.35 8.72
N PHE A 15 -4.05 -9.16 8.36
CA PHE A 15 -3.12 -10.24 8.01
C PHE A 15 -1.66 -9.82 8.27
N ASP A 16 -0.76 -10.81 8.36
CA ASP A 16 0.69 -10.57 8.45
C ASP A 16 1.28 -10.52 7.03
N PRO A 17 1.74 -9.35 6.54
CA PRO A 17 2.24 -9.21 5.17
C PRO A 17 3.53 -10.01 4.93
N HIS A 18 4.23 -10.47 5.97
CA HIS A 18 5.41 -11.33 5.84
C HIS A 18 5.06 -12.83 5.72
N ARG A 19 3.78 -13.19 5.82
CA ARG A 19 3.30 -14.58 5.78
C ARG A 19 2.39 -14.88 4.58
N VAL A 20 2.33 -13.98 3.60
CA VAL A 20 1.53 -14.12 2.38
C VAL A 20 2.38 -13.84 1.12
N GLY A 21 2.02 -14.48 0.00
CA GLY A 21 2.57 -14.18 -1.33
C GLY A 21 3.90 -14.86 -1.70
N ALA A 22 4.60 -15.51 -0.78
CA ALA A 22 5.76 -16.32 -1.11
C ALA A 22 5.37 -17.75 -1.57
N PRO A 23 6.25 -18.49 -2.26
CA PRO A 23 6.01 -19.89 -2.60
C PRO A 23 5.66 -20.74 -1.36
N GLY A 24 4.51 -21.43 -1.40
CA GLY A 24 4.02 -22.25 -0.29
C GLY A 24 3.32 -21.48 0.84
N GLN A 25 3.23 -20.14 0.76
CA GLN A 25 2.42 -19.33 1.67
C GLN A 25 1.00 -19.12 1.11
N PRO A 26 0.02 -18.76 1.97
CA PRO A 26 -1.26 -18.26 1.51
C PRO A 26 -1.12 -17.11 0.52
N LEU A 27 -2.08 -16.98 -0.38
CA LEU A 27 -2.17 -15.85 -1.29
C LEU A 27 -2.35 -14.54 -0.51
N TRP A 28 -1.98 -13.43 -1.15
CA TRP A 28 -2.39 -12.12 -0.65
C TRP A 28 -3.93 -12.05 -0.58
N PRO A 29 -4.49 -11.47 0.49
CA PRO A 29 -5.94 -11.43 0.71
C PRO A 29 -6.68 -10.54 -0.30
N GLY A 30 -5.95 -9.84 -1.17
CA GLY A 30 -6.47 -9.13 -2.32
C GLY A 30 -5.35 -8.48 -3.10
N ARG A 31 -5.74 -7.58 -4.02
CA ARG A 31 -4.79 -6.78 -4.81
C ARG A 31 -4.47 -5.47 -4.09
N ALA A 32 -3.47 -4.74 -4.56
CA ALA A 32 -3.22 -3.36 -4.11
C ALA A 32 -4.16 -2.37 -4.82
N LEU A 33 -4.56 -2.72 -6.05
CA LEU A 33 -5.58 -2.08 -6.87
C LEU A 33 -6.55 -3.18 -7.33
N ALA A 34 -7.78 -3.13 -6.83
CA ALA A 34 -8.85 -4.02 -7.24
C ALA A 34 -9.69 -3.34 -8.32
N ASP A 35 -10.17 -4.17 -9.26
CA ASP A 35 -11.12 -3.71 -10.27
C ASP A 35 -12.45 -3.43 -9.57
N ASP A 36 -13.09 -2.30 -9.91
CA ASP A 36 -14.43 -1.90 -9.43
C ASP A 36 -14.60 -1.68 -7.92
N GLU A 37 -13.51 -1.65 -7.13
CA GLU A 37 -13.56 -1.49 -5.69
C GLU A 37 -12.63 -0.37 -5.17
N TYR A 38 -13.02 0.23 -4.05
CA TYR A 38 -12.11 1.02 -3.23
C TYR A 38 -11.22 0.08 -2.43
N GLN A 39 -9.91 0.36 -2.40
CA GLN A 39 -8.98 -0.48 -1.67
C GLN A 39 -8.15 0.33 -0.68
N PHE A 40 -8.25 -0.03 0.59
CA PHE A 40 -7.39 0.47 1.66
C PHE A 40 -6.44 -0.63 2.07
N LEU A 41 -5.14 -0.37 1.99
CA LEU A 41 -4.09 -1.22 2.58
C LEU A 41 -3.31 -0.39 3.59
N THR A 42 -3.42 -0.71 4.87
CA THR A 42 -2.86 0.12 5.94
C THR A 42 -2.17 -0.70 7.02
N THR A 43 -1.20 -0.11 7.73
CA THR A 43 -0.77 -0.66 9.03
C THR A 43 -1.94 -0.71 10.02
N SER A 44 -1.85 -1.60 11.01
CA SER A 44 -2.85 -1.71 12.07
C SER A 44 -3.06 -0.43 12.88
N ASP A 45 -2.06 0.46 12.95
CA ASP A 45 -2.17 1.77 13.61
C ASP A 45 -2.59 2.91 12.67
N ALA A 46 -2.94 2.59 11.42
CA ALA A 46 -3.40 3.52 10.40
C ALA A 46 -2.47 4.70 10.09
N ARG A 47 -1.18 4.59 10.44
CA ARG A 47 -0.21 5.68 10.23
C ARG A 47 0.33 5.77 8.81
N LEU A 48 0.36 4.65 8.11
CA LEU A 48 0.90 4.60 6.75
C LEU A 48 0.21 3.50 5.94
N GLY A 49 0.19 3.66 4.62
CA GLY A 49 -0.53 2.76 3.73
C GLY A 49 -0.85 3.36 2.37
N THR A 50 -1.80 2.74 1.69
CA THR A 50 -2.33 3.18 0.39
C THR A 50 -3.85 3.22 0.37
N PHE A 51 -4.38 4.09 -0.48
CA PHE A 51 -5.77 4.12 -0.88
C PHE A 51 -5.86 4.15 -2.41
N ALA A 52 -6.59 3.20 -3.00
CA ALA A 52 -6.84 3.15 -4.42
C ALA A 52 -8.30 3.47 -4.74
N HIS A 53 -8.49 4.43 -5.65
CA HIS A 53 -9.78 4.80 -6.21
C HIS A 53 -9.88 4.26 -7.64
N TYR A 54 -10.70 3.23 -7.85
CA TYR A 54 -10.82 2.59 -9.16
C TYR A 54 -11.42 3.51 -10.23
N THR A 55 -12.48 4.27 -9.93
CA THR A 55 -13.11 5.14 -10.95
C THR A 55 -12.20 6.30 -11.39
N GLU A 56 -11.53 6.94 -10.43
CA GLU A 56 -10.61 8.06 -10.69
C GLU A 56 -9.21 7.59 -11.11
N GLN A 57 -8.98 6.27 -11.17
CA GLN A 57 -7.69 5.66 -11.50
C GLN A 57 -6.53 6.28 -10.69
N THR A 58 -6.78 6.50 -9.39
CA THR A 58 -5.87 7.24 -8.51
C THR A 58 -5.36 6.34 -7.40
N LEU A 59 -4.05 6.39 -7.15
CA LEU A 59 -3.40 5.75 -6.01
C LEU A 59 -2.85 6.84 -5.08
N VAL A 60 -3.31 6.82 -3.83
CA VAL A 60 -2.78 7.66 -2.75
C VAL A 60 -1.85 6.80 -1.90
N VAL A 61 -0.66 7.34 -1.60
CA VAL A 61 0.30 6.75 -0.67
C VAL A 61 0.48 7.73 0.48
N PHE A 62 0.39 7.25 1.72
CA PHE A 62 0.48 8.10 2.91
C PHE A 62 1.41 7.53 3.98
N GLY A 63 1.93 8.43 4.82
CA GLY A 63 2.87 8.13 5.91
C GLY A 63 4.32 8.36 5.51
N TYR A 64 5.02 9.18 6.30
CA TYR A 64 6.37 9.67 6.00
C TYR A 64 7.36 8.54 5.70
N ASP A 65 7.44 7.53 6.57
CA ASP A 65 8.35 6.40 6.42
C ASP A 65 8.09 5.58 5.15
N LEU A 66 6.82 5.49 4.70
CA LEU A 66 6.46 4.76 3.49
C LEU A 66 6.83 5.58 2.26
N ILE A 67 6.45 6.86 2.24
CA ILE A 67 6.77 7.79 1.15
C ILE A 67 8.28 7.82 0.91
N GLU A 68 9.09 8.02 1.96
CA GLU A 68 10.55 8.03 1.86
C GLU A 68 11.13 6.75 1.22
N GLN A 69 10.47 5.60 1.40
CA GLN A 69 10.92 4.32 0.85
C GLN A 69 10.48 4.08 -0.60
N VAL A 70 9.38 4.68 -1.06
CA VAL A 70 8.79 4.35 -2.37
C VAL A 70 8.82 5.49 -3.38
N THR A 71 9.22 6.71 -2.99
CA THR A 71 9.24 7.87 -3.90
C THR A 71 10.05 7.61 -5.17
N GLU A 72 11.28 7.08 -5.05
CA GLU A 72 12.12 6.81 -6.24
C GLU A 72 11.47 5.78 -7.17
N ASP A 73 10.96 4.67 -6.62
CA ASP A 73 10.28 3.63 -7.39
C ASP A 73 9.01 4.16 -8.09
N LEU A 74 8.26 5.05 -7.42
CA LEU A 74 7.07 5.66 -7.99
C LEU A 74 7.41 6.69 -9.06
N ASP A 75 8.48 7.47 -8.87
CA ASP A 75 8.97 8.42 -9.88
C ASP A 75 9.39 7.68 -11.16
N ASP A 76 10.13 6.58 -11.02
CA ASP A 76 10.53 5.73 -12.13
C ASP A 76 9.32 5.10 -12.84
N LEU A 77 8.34 4.62 -12.08
CA LEU A 77 7.13 3.99 -12.64
C LEU A 77 6.22 5.00 -13.36
N LEU A 78 6.08 6.20 -12.82
CA LEU A 78 5.07 7.19 -13.24
C LEU A 78 5.65 8.30 -14.13
N GLY A 79 6.97 8.31 -14.35
CA GLY A 79 7.63 9.23 -15.29
C GLY A 79 8.00 10.58 -14.70
N GLY A 80 8.29 10.65 -13.40
CA GLY A 80 8.89 11.82 -12.74
C GLY A 80 8.03 13.10 -12.74
N GLY A 81 6.72 12.95 -12.53
CA GLY A 81 5.82 14.10 -12.34
C GLY A 81 6.06 14.83 -11.01
N THR A 82 5.77 16.12 -10.94
CA THR A 82 5.86 16.88 -9.68
C THR A 82 4.79 16.42 -8.69
N TRP A 83 5.21 15.67 -7.68
CA TRP A 83 4.36 15.31 -6.54
C TRP A 83 4.32 16.47 -5.54
N THR A 84 3.11 16.88 -5.16
CA THR A 84 2.91 17.82 -4.05
C THR A 84 2.31 17.07 -2.87
N PHE A 85 3.01 17.07 -1.75
CA PHE A 85 2.51 16.58 -0.47
C PHE A 85 2.16 17.81 0.37
N ASN A 86 0.89 17.92 0.80
CA ASN A 86 0.38 19.02 1.62
C ASN A 86 0.46 18.65 3.12
#